data_AF-A0A453E3B5-F1
#
_entry.id   AF-A0A453E3B5-F1
#
_cell.length_a   1.000
_cell.length_b   1.000
_cell.length_c   1.000
_cell.angle_alpha   90.00
_cell.angle_beta   90.00
_cell.angle_gamma   90.00
#
_symmetry.space_group_name_H-M   'P 1'
#
loop_
_entity.id
_entity.type
_entity.pdbx_description
1 polymer ?
#
loop_
_entity_poly.entity_id
_entity_poly.type
_entity_poly.pdbx_seq_one_letter_code
_entity_poly.pdbx_strand_id
1 'polypeptide(L)'
;AVASAVMWTAVLQLASITGLWRPRVFADCWGGSGSGGASAGLAALAGEDRVAARLSPPALVPRRVYRSNGYLLVTCNGGLNQMRAGICDMVTIARRLNLTLVLPELDKRSFWADPSDFGDIFDVNHFINSLRDELKIVKALPLKLQLKTRRRLYSMPPISWSNDTYYLKRVLPLARKHKVIHFNKTDARLSNNGIPVHLQMLRCRVNFEALRFTPQIEALGRKLISTLQRSGEFVVLHLRYEMDMLSFSGCTHGCSDKETEELTRMRFVFCITTWCYRCAASVGTN
;
A
#
# COMPACT_ATOMS: atom_id res chain seq x y z
N ALA A 1 -14.61 -54.12 4.82
CA ALA A 1 -14.03 -52.76 4.88
C ALA A 1 -14.78 -51.82 5.83
N VAL A 2 -16.12 -51.83 5.88
CA VAL A 2 -16.89 -50.93 6.79
C VAL A 2 -16.83 -51.34 8.27
N ALA A 3 -16.67 -52.64 8.57
CA ALA A 3 -16.60 -53.11 9.96
C ALA A 3 -15.31 -52.75 10.72
N SER A 4 -14.17 -52.56 10.03
CA SER A 4 -12.93 -52.17 10.73
C SER A 4 -12.89 -50.69 11.09
N ALA A 5 -13.54 -49.82 10.30
CA ALA A 5 -13.59 -48.39 10.56
C ALA A 5 -14.39 -48.05 11.83
N VAL A 6 -15.48 -48.78 12.10
CA VAL A 6 -16.33 -48.58 13.29
C VAL A 6 -15.64 -49.07 14.58
N MET A 7 -14.84 -50.14 14.50
CA MET A 7 -14.02 -50.61 15.62
C MET A 7 -12.92 -49.60 15.99
N TRP A 8 -12.28 -48.96 15.01
CA TRP A 8 -11.23 -47.98 15.26
C TRP A 8 -11.77 -46.66 15.87
N THR A 9 -12.97 -46.23 15.47
CA THR A 9 -13.58 -45.03 16.08
C THR A 9 -14.08 -45.29 17.50
N ALA A 10 -14.57 -46.49 17.81
CA ALA A 10 -14.98 -46.88 19.16
C ALA A 10 -13.80 -46.96 20.15
N VAL A 11 -12.64 -47.48 19.71
CA VAL A 11 -11.42 -47.55 20.53
C VAL A 11 -10.86 -46.16 20.84
N LEU A 12 -10.90 -45.24 19.87
CA LEU A 12 -10.45 -43.85 20.07
C LEU A 12 -11.36 -43.06 21.02
N GLN A 13 -12.67 -43.33 21.01
CA GLN A 13 -13.63 -42.71 21.93
C GLN A 13 -13.52 -43.29 23.36
N LEU A 14 -13.23 -44.59 23.52
CA LEU A 14 -12.99 -45.18 24.83
C LEU A 14 -11.65 -44.74 25.46
N ALA A 15 -10.62 -44.52 24.64
CA ALA A 15 -9.33 -44.01 25.11
C ALA A 15 -9.37 -42.54 25.55
N SER A 16 -10.28 -41.72 25.00
CA SER A 16 -10.46 -40.33 25.42
C SER A 16 -11.29 -40.20 26.71
N ILE A 17 -12.24 -41.12 26.96
CA ILE A 17 -13.06 -41.14 28.18
C ILE A 17 -12.28 -41.69 29.40
N THR A 18 -11.32 -42.60 29.18
CA THR A 18 -10.49 -43.20 30.25
C THR A 18 -9.21 -42.43 30.56
N GLY A 19 -8.96 -41.29 29.89
CA GLY A 19 -7.83 -40.40 30.19
C GLY A 19 -6.44 -40.99 29.90
N LEU A 20 -6.35 -42.09 29.14
CA LEU A 20 -5.11 -42.83 28.94
C LEU A 20 -4.14 -42.18 27.93
N TRP A 21 -4.58 -41.17 27.18
CA TRP A 21 -3.75 -40.43 26.23
C TRP A 21 -3.74 -38.93 26.51
N ARG A 22 -2.71 -38.48 27.23
CA ARG A 22 -2.26 -37.07 27.24
C ARG A 22 -0.91 -36.99 26.52
N PRO A 23 -0.78 -36.26 25.40
CA PRO A 23 0.53 -35.89 24.87
C PRO A 23 1.25 -35.01 25.90
N ARG A 24 2.35 -35.54 26.44
CA ARG A 24 3.23 -34.84 27.38
C ARG A 24 4.06 -33.81 26.62
N VAL A 25 3.59 -32.56 26.56
CA VAL A 25 4.49 -31.39 26.47
C VAL A 25 3.83 -30.24 27.22
N PHE A 26 3.77 -30.32 28.55
CA PHE A 26 3.61 -29.20 29.48
C PHE A 26 3.64 -29.78 30.90
N ALA A 27 4.84 -29.92 31.46
CA ALA A 27 5.06 -30.10 32.89
C ALA A 27 6.56 -29.97 33.14
N ASP A 28 7.04 -28.74 33.20
CA ASP A 28 8.24 -28.36 33.94
C ASP A 28 8.18 -26.84 34.09
N CYS A 29 7.36 -26.39 35.06
CA CYS A 29 7.50 -25.09 35.75
C CYS A 29 6.36 -24.94 36.76
N TRP A 30 6.26 -25.85 37.74
CA TRP A 30 5.76 -25.48 39.08
C TRP A 30 6.06 -26.59 40.09
N GLY A 31 6.81 -26.23 41.13
CA GLY A 31 6.90 -27.00 42.36
C GLY A 31 8.32 -27.28 42.83
N GLY A 32 8.94 -26.32 43.52
CA GLY A 32 10.21 -26.51 44.23
C GLY A 32 10.50 -25.34 45.17
N SER A 33 9.98 -25.41 46.39
CA SER A 33 10.31 -24.50 47.50
C SER A 33 11.79 -24.66 47.89
N GLY A 34 12.49 -23.54 48.04
CA GLY A 34 13.88 -23.49 48.52
C GLY A 34 14.44 -22.07 48.52
N SER A 35 14.10 -21.32 49.58
CA SER A 35 14.79 -20.13 50.14
C SER A 35 15.82 -19.38 49.25
N GLY A 36 15.44 -18.18 48.78
CA GLY A 36 16.39 -17.14 48.37
C GLY A 36 15.91 -16.32 47.17
N GLY A 37 15.56 -15.05 47.39
CA GLY A 37 15.50 -14.05 46.31
C GLY A 37 14.12 -13.43 46.05
N ALA A 38 13.64 -12.59 46.98
CA ALA A 38 12.45 -11.75 46.79
C ALA A 38 12.59 -10.65 45.71
N SER A 39 13.69 -10.64 44.94
CA SER A 39 13.96 -9.66 43.87
C SER A 39 13.66 -10.17 42.44
N ALA A 40 13.43 -11.48 42.24
CA ALA A 40 13.24 -12.05 40.90
C ALA A 40 11.78 -11.96 40.38
N GLY A 41 10.78 -12.00 41.28
CA GLY A 41 9.36 -12.00 40.90
C GLY A 41 8.86 -10.66 40.33
N LEU A 42 9.43 -9.54 40.79
CA LEU A 42 9.10 -8.20 40.28
C LEU A 42 9.65 -7.95 38.87
N ALA A 43 10.78 -8.57 38.51
CA ALA A 43 11.37 -8.46 37.18
C ALA A 43 10.61 -9.28 36.12
N ALA A 44 10.06 -10.44 36.50
CA ALA A 44 9.29 -11.30 35.61
C ALA A 44 7.94 -10.65 35.22
N LEU A 45 7.23 -10.07 36.19
CA LEU A 45 5.99 -9.32 35.95
C LEU A 45 6.22 -8.04 35.13
N ALA A 46 7.33 -7.33 35.36
CA ALA A 46 7.73 -6.19 34.55
C ALA A 46 8.17 -6.58 33.12
N GLY A 47 8.59 -7.83 32.91
CA GLY A 47 8.93 -8.40 31.60
C GLY A 47 7.69 -8.76 30.78
N GLU A 48 6.68 -9.36 31.41
CA GLU A 48 5.39 -9.67 30.77
C GLU A 48 4.61 -8.41 30.39
N ASP A 49 4.59 -7.38 31.24
CA ASP A 49 3.95 -6.09 30.92
C ASP A 49 4.64 -5.38 29.74
N ARG A 50 5.97 -5.52 29.59
CA ARG A 50 6.71 -4.96 28.45
C ARG A 50 6.47 -5.72 27.15
N VAL A 51 6.26 -7.04 27.23
CA VAL A 51 5.92 -7.88 26.07
C VAL A 51 4.45 -7.64 25.66
N ALA A 52 3.53 -7.54 26.63
CA ALA A 52 2.13 -7.19 26.38
C ALA A 52 1.97 -5.75 25.83
N ALA A 53 2.78 -4.79 26.30
CA ALA A 53 2.82 -3.43 25.74
C ALA A 53 3.40 -3.39 24.31
N ARG A 54 4.30 -4.30 23.94
CA ARG A 54 4.79 -4.47 22.56
C ARG A 54 3.79 -5.22 21.64
N LEU A 55 2.89 -6.01 22.22
CA LEU A 55 1.85 -6.76 21.50
C LEU A 55 0.52 -6.00 21.41
N SER A 56 0.37 -4.90 22.15
CA SER A 56 -0.79 -4.03 22.05
C SER A 56 -0.81 -3.33 20.69
N PRO A 57 -1.91 -3.39 19.92
CA PRO A 57 -2.02 -2.64 18.68
C PRO A 57 -1.72 -1.16 18.94
N PRO A 58 -0.95 -0.47 18.08
CA PRO A 58 -0.74 0.97 18.21
C PRO A 58 -2.09 1.67 18.39
N ALA A 59 -2.18 2.56 19.38
CA ALA A 59 -3.40 3.31 19.62
C ALA A 59 -3.80 4.02 18.31
N LEU A 60 -5.03 3.78 17.85
CA LEU A 60 -5.50 4.36 16.60
C LEU A 60 -5.53 5.89 16.72
N VAL A 61 -4.87 6.60 15.81
CA VAL A 61 -4.86 8.08 15.76
C VAL A 61 -6.27 8.65 15.82
N PRO A 62 -6.58 9.78 16.46
CA PRO A 62 -7.97 10.27 16.55
C PRO A 62 -8.65 10.47 15.19
N ARG A 63 -9.97 10.27 15.11
CA ARG A 63 -10.72 10.56 13.86
C ARG A 63 -10.86 12.07 13.68
N ARG A 64 -10.58 12.55 12.47
CA ARG A 64 -10.84 13.94 12.10
C ARG A 64 -12.34 14.25 12.09
N VAL A 65 -12.74 15.36 12.70
CA VAL A 65 -14.07 15.95 12.46
C VAL A 65 -14.02 16.66 11.12
N TYR A 66 -14.70 16.11 10.11
CA TYR A 66 -14.57 16.60 8.74
C TYR A 66 -15.94 16.65 8.04
N ARG A 67 -16.16 17.71 7.25
CA ARG A 67 -17.32 17.86 6.34
C ARG A 67 -16.83 17.76 4.91
N SER A 68 -17.39 16.82 4.17
CA SER A 68 -16.90 16.50 2.82
C SER A 68 -17.50 17.39 1.73
N ASN A 69 -16.69 17.83 0.78
CA ASN A 69 -17.13 18.53 -0.43
C ASN A 69 -17.66 17.57 -1.53
N GLY A 70 -17.44 16.26 -1.40
CA GLY A 70 -17.79 15.23 -2.39
C GLY A 70 -16.93 13.98 -2.25
N TYR A 71 -17.12 13.02 -3.15
CA TYR A 71 -16.36 11.78 -3.22
C TYR A 71 -15.39 11.81 -4.40
N LEU A 72 -14.18 11.31 -4.17
CA LEU A 72 -13.16 11.12 -5.19
C LEU A 72 -13.00 9.63 -5.46
N LEU A 73 -13.32 9.21 -6.68
CA LEU A 73 -12.95 7.92 -7.25
C LEU A 73 -11.63 8.07 -8.00
N VAL A 74 -10.79 7.05 -7.93
CA VAL A 74 -9.45 7.08 -8.50
C VAL A 74 -9.16 5.76 -9.18
N THR A 75 -8.72 5.82 -10.45
CA THR A 75 -8.07 4.71 -11.15
C THR A 75 -6.60 5.07 -11.36
N CYS A 76 -5.72 4.32 -10.71
CA CYS A 76 -4.28 4.55 -10.75
C CYS A 76 -3.66 3.80 -11.92
N ASN A 77 -3.08 4.53 -12.88
CA ASN A 77 -2.43 3.98 -14.07
C ASN A 77 -0.90 3.94 -13.94
N GLY A 78 -0.27 3.12 -14.80
CA GLY A 78 1.18 2.95 -14.87
C GLY A 78 1.67 1.68 -14.17
N GLY A 79 2.98 1.55 -13.97
CA GLY A 79 3.55 0.47 -13.16
C GLY A 79 3.27 0.63 -11.66
N LEU A 80 3.44 -0.43 -10.86
CA LEU A 80 3.07 -0.43 -9.44
C LEU A 80 3.67 0.75 -8.64
N ASN A 81 4.94 1.11 -8.89
CA ASN A 81 5.57 2.26 -8.24
C ASN A 81 5.01 3.61 -8.71
N GLN A 82 4.56 3.71 -9.96
CA GLN A 82 3.88 4.91 -10.47
C GLN A 82 2.48 5.03 -9.88
N MET A 83 1.75 3.90 -9.78
CA MET A 83 0.46 3.85 -9.10
C MET A 83 0.60 4.25 -7.62
N ARG A 84 1.63 3.75 -6.92
CA ARG A 84 1.96 4.14 -5.55
C ARG A 84 2.15 5.65 -5.40
N ALA A 85 2.94 6.27 -6.28
CA ALA A 85 3.11 7.72 -6.30
C ALA A 85 1.79 8.46 -6.61
N GLY A 86 0.99 7.94 -7.56
CA GLY A 86 -0.33 8.47 -7.88
C GLY A 86 -1.30 8.43 -6.69
N ILE A 87 -1.32 7.34 -5.92
CA ILE A 87 -2.12 7.24 -4.69
C ILE A 87 -1.71 8.33 -3.69
N CYS A 88 -0.41 8.57 -3.52
CA CYS A 88 0.10 9.63 -2.63
C CYS A 88 -0.41 11.02 -3.05
N ASP A 89 -0.37 11.31 -4.35
CA ASP A 89 -0.92 12.55 -4.90
C ASP A 89 -2.43 12.64 -4.65
N MET A 90 -3.19 11.57 -4.88
CA MET A 90 -4.64 11.58 -4.74
C MET A 90 -5.12 11.71 -3.31
N VAL A 91 -4.44 11.07 -2.34
CA VAL A 91 -4.70 11.29 -0.92
C VAL A 91 -4.49 12.76 -0.56
N THR A 92 -3.40 13.35 -1.06
CA THR A 92 -3.04 14.75 -0.80
C THR A 92 -4.06 15.71 -1.40
N ILE A 93 -4.49 15.46 -2.63
CA ILE A 93 -5.54 16.25 -3.30
C ILE A 93 -6.88 16.08 -2.56
N ALA A 94 -7.26 14.87 -2.17
CA ALA A 94 -8.48 14.63 -1.40
C ALA A 94 -8.45 15.37 -0.06
N ARG A 95 -7.31 15.35 0.64
CA ARG A 95 -7.09 16.12 1.86
C ARG A 95 -7.19 17.62 1.64
N ARG A 96 -6.57 18.13 0.58
CA ARG A 96 -6.54 19.56 0.23
C ARG A 96 -7.92 20.09 -0.13
N LEU A 97 -8.71 19.30 -0.83
CA LEU A 97 -10.06 19.66 -1.28
C LEU A 97 -11.17 19.25 -0.30
N ASN A 98 -10.82 18.66 0.86
CA ASN A 98 -11.75 18.06 1.82
C ASN A 98 -12.75 17.10 1.14
N LEU A 99 -12.25 16.21 0.27
CA LEU A 99 -13.04 15.14 -0.35
C LEU A 99 -12.96 13.86 0.46
N THR A 100 -14.01 13.04 0.38
CA THR A 100 -13.97 11.66 0.86
C THR A 100 -13.33 10.82 -0.24
N LEU A 101 -12.19 10.21 0.05
CA LEU A 101 -11.52 9.31 -0.89
C LEU A 101 -12.21 7.94 -0.85
N VAL A 102 -12.55 7.41 -2.01
CA VAL A 102 -12.91 5.99 -2.15
C VAL A 102 -11.61 5.22 -2.40
N LEU A 103 -11.52 4.00 -1.87
CA LEU A 103 -10.33 3.16 -2.03
C LEU A 103 -9.86 3.16 -3.50
N PRO A 104 -8.58 3.45 -3.79
CA PRO A 104 -8.09 3.54 -5.15
C PRO A 104 -8.21 2.21 -5.89
N GLU A 105 -8.58 2.27 -7.16
CA GLU A 105 -8.56 1.13 -8.08
C GLU A 105 -7.20 1.11 -8.80
N LEU A 106 -6.56 -0.06 -8.85
CA LEU A 106 -5.32 -0.24 -9.60
C LEU A 106 -5.67 -0.59 -11.05
N ASP A 107 -5.05 0.10 -12.00
CA ASP A 107 -5.19 -0.22 -13.40
C ASP A 107 -4.40 -1.50 -13.73
N LYS A 108 -5.09 -2.42 -14.41
CA LYS A 108 -4.58 -3.74 -14.80
C LYS A 108 -4.35 -3.85 -16.31
N ARG A 109 -4.60 -2.77 -17.07
CA ARG A 109 -4.65 -2.78 -18.53
C ARG A 109 -3.54 -1.98 -19.18
N SER A 110 -3.03 -0.92 -18.56
CA SER A 110 -2.05 -0.05 -19.22
C SER A 110 -0.62 -0.59 -19.23
N PHE A 111 -0.10 -1.02 -18.07
CA PHE A 111 1.30 -1.41 -17.93
C PHE A 111 1.49 -2.53 -16.91
N TRP A 112 0.79 -2.44 -15.78
CA TRP A 112 0.76 -3.49 -14.78
C TRP A 112 -0.18 -4.62 -15.24
N ALA A 113 0.38 -5.79 -15.54
CA ALA A 113 -0.36 -6.95 -16.08
C ALA A 113 -0.80 -7.96 -15.00
N ASP A 114 -0.65 -7.63 -13.72
CA ASP A 114 -1.06 -8.49 -12.62
C ASP A 114 -2.53 -8.19 -12.21
N PRO A 115 -3.33 -9.22 -11.93
CA PRO A 115 -4.77 -9.07 -11.71
C PRO A 115 -5.13 -8.60 -10.29
N SER A 116 -4.16 -8.39 -9.40
CA SER A 116 -4.38 -8.05 -8.00
C SER A 116 -5.12 -6.71 -7.84
N ASP A 117 -6.06 -6.67 -6.91
CA ASP A 117 -6.69 -5.44 -6.45
C ASP A 117 -5.85 -4.75 -5.37
N PHE A 118 -6.24 -3.52 -5.01
CA PHE A 118 -5.56 -2.76 -3.96
C PHE A 118 -5.41 -3.55 -2.66
N GLY A 119 -6.45 -4.29 -2.26
CA GLY A 119 -6.47 -5.04 -1.00
C GLY A 119 -5.66 -6.33 -1.01
N ASP A 120 -5.26 -6.82 -2.19
CA ASP A 120 -4.38 -7.99 -2.30
C ASP A 120 -2.92 -7.59 -2.06
N ILE A 121 -2.57 -6.35 -2.42
CA ILE A 121 -1.21 -5.80 -2.31
C ILE A 121 -1.02 -5.02 -1.00
N PHE A 122 -1.95 -4.13 -0.66
CA PHE A 122 -1.84 -3.23 0.49
C PHE A 122 -2.85 -3.55 1.60
N ASP A 123 -2.45 -3.38 2.85
CA ASP A 123 -3.35 -3.51 4.00
C ASP A 123 -4.37 -2.36 4.02
N VAL A 124 -5.59 -2.66 3.57
CA VAL A 124 -6.70 -1.69 3.49
C VAL A 124 -7.05 -1.09 4.85
N ASN A 125 -7.05 -1.89 5.91
CA ASN A 125 -7.46 -1.41 7.23
C ASN A 125 -6.37 -0.51 7.82
N HIS A 126 -5.09 -0.88 7.67
CA HIS A 126 -3.97 -0.03 8.04
C HIS A 126 -3.96 1.28 7.25
N PHE A 127 -4.19 1.23 5.93
CA PHE A 127 -4.25 2.43 5.08
C PHE A 127 -5.36 3.40 5.53
N ILE A 128 -6.56 2.90 5.82
CA ILE A 128 -7.68 3.73 6.31
C ILE A 128 -7.38 4.28 7.71
N ASN A 129 -6.86 3.45 8.61
CA ASN A 129 -6.66 3.82 10.01
C ASN A 129 -5.48 4.77 10.21
N SER A 130 -4.40 4.61 9.46
CA SER A 130 -3.21 5.49 9.54
C SER A 130 -3.48 6.91 9.01
N LEU A 131 -4.53 7.10 8.22
CA LEU A 131 -4.88 8.39 7.61
C LEU A 131 -6.18 9.01 8.14
N ARG A 132 -6.79 8.42 9.18
CA ARG A 132 -8.14 8.82 9.66
C ARG A 132 -8.18 10.18 10.36
N ASP A 133 -7.03 10.70 10.77
CA ASP A 133 -6.77 12.05 11.28
C ASP A 133 -6.64 13.09 10.15
N GLU A 134 -6.37 12.63 8.93
CA GLU A 134 -6.16 13.51 7.78
C GLU A 134 -7.41 13.62 6.91
N LEU A 135 -7.96 12.49 6.46
CA LEU A 135 -9.11 12.46 5.57
C LEU A 135 -9.97 11.23 5.82
N LYS A 136 -11.19 11.25 5.28
CA LYS A 136 -12.06 10.07 5.34
C LYS A 136 -11.89 9.25 4.08
N ILE A 137 -11.58 7.99 4.30
CA ILE A 137 -11.44 6.98 3.26
C ILE A 137 -12.57 5.96 3.44
N VAL A 138 -13.24 5.60 2.35
CA VAL A 138 -14.30 4.58 2.33
C VAL A 138 -13.93 3.45 1.37
N LYS A 139 -14.28 2.22 1.71
CA LYS A 139 -14.01 1.05 0.85
C LYS A 139 -14.81 1.10 -0.46
N ALA A 140 -16.02 1.66 -0.42
CA ALA A 140 -16.88 1.81 -1.58
C ALA A 140 -17.75 3.07 -1.46
N LEU A 141 -18.24 3.56 -2.59
CA LEU A 141 -19.23 4.63 -2.61
C LEU A 141 -20.52 4.21 -1.88
N PRO A 142 -21.23 5.14 -1.21
CA PRO A 142 -22.57 4.86 -0.70
C PRO A 142 -23.53 4.40 -1.81
N LEU A 143 -24.39 3.42 -1.53
CA LEU A 143 -25.29 2.80 -2.52
C LEU A 143 -26.12 3.81 -3.31
N LYS A 144 -26.67 4.83 -2.64
CA LYS A 144 -27.43 5.92 -3.28
C LYS A 144 -26.62 6.66 -4.35
N LEU A 145 -25.33 6.87 -4.09
CA LEU A 145 -24.42 7.52 -5.03
C LEU A 145 -23.98 6.57 -6.13
N GLN A 146 -23.73 5.29 -5.83
CA GLN A 146 -23.42 4.27 -6.84
C GLN A 146 -24.52 4.18 -7.90
N LEU A 147 -25.79 4.14 -7.49
CA LEU A 147 -26.93 4.08 -8.40
C LEU A 147 -27.00 5.32 -9.31
N LYS A 148 -26.70 6.50 -8.76
CA LYS A 148 -26.68 7.76 -9.52
C LYS A 148 -25.52 7.80 -10.53
N THR A 149 -24.35 7.31 -10.15
CA THR A 149 -23.15 7.33 -11.00
C THR A 149 -23.18 6.26 -12.10
N ARG A 150 -23.94 5.16 -11.94
CA ARG A 150 -24.14 4.15 -13.01
C ARG A 150 -24.66 4.74 -14.31
N ARG A 151 -25.46 5.81 -14.25
CA ARG A 151 -26.02 6.47 -15.43
C ARG A 151 -25.07 7.49 -16.04
N ARG A 152 -24.41 8.29 -15.20
CA ARG A 152 -23.50 9.37 -15.64
C ARG A 152 -22.48 9.68 -14.56
N LEU A 153 -21.30 9.06 -14.64
CA LEU A 153 -20.15 9.40 -13.83
C LEU A 153 -19.35 10.51 -14.52
N TYR A 154 -19.03 11.59 -13.79
CA TYR A 154 -18.11 12.61 -14.30
C TYR A 154 -16.68 12.14 -14.10
N SER A 155 -16.04 11.70 -15.19
CA SER A 155 -14.66 11.23 -15.22
C SER A 155 -13.79 12.23 -15.99
N MET A 156 -12.60 12.53 -15.45
CA MET A 156 -11.62 13.41 -16.09
C MET A 156 -10.19 13.07 -15.65
N PRO A 157 -9.18 13.20 -16.53
CA PRO A 157 -7.79 13.18 -16.10
C PRO A 157 -7.40 14.57 -15.58
N PRO A 158 -6.84 14.70 -14.38
CA PRO A 158 -6.17 15.94 -13.97
C PRO A 158 -5.02 16.28 -14.94
N ILE A 159 -4.69 17.56 -15.06
CA ILE A 159 -3.55 17.99 -15.89
C ILE A 159 -2.25 17.55 -15.19
N SER A 160 -1.30 17.01 -15.96
CA SER A 160 -0.01 16.57 -15.42
C SER A 160 0.72 17.73 -14.72
N TRP A 161 1.39 17.43 -13.61
CA TRP A 161 2.20 18.40 -12.84
C TRP A 161 1.44 19.67 -12.40
N SER A 162 0.14 19.56 -12.17
CA SER A 162 -0.69 20.69 -11.76
C SER A 162 -0.35 21.17 -10.34
N ASN A 163 -0.34 22.49 -10.16
CA ASN A 163 -0.13 23.13 -8.86
C ASN A 163 -1.40 23.15 -7.99
N ASP A 164 -1.26 23.58 -6.73
CA ASP A 164 -2.36 23.69 -5.77
C ASP A 164 -3.52 24.57 -6.27
N THR A 165 -3.20 25.67 -6.95
CA THR A 165 -4.19 26.62 -7.48
C THR A 165 -5.12 25.98 -8.51
N TYR A 166 -4.61 25.11 -9.37
CA TYR A 166 -5.44 24.35 -10.32
C TYR A 166 -6.51 23.54 -9.60
N TYR A 167 -6.12 22.81 -8.54
CA TYR A 167 -7.06 21.99 -7.79
C TYR A 167 -8.13 22.83 -7.08
N LEU A 168 -7.74 23.96 -6.48
CA LEU A 168 -8.67 24.84 -5.78
C LEU A 168 -9.62 25.58 -6.73
N LYS A 169 -9.12 26.10 -7.85
CA LYS A 169 -9.91 26.96 -8.76
C LYS A 169 -10.66 26.19 -9.85
N ARG A 170 -10.14 25.03 -10.28
CA ARG A 170 -10.75 24.23 -11.37
C ARG A 170 -11.43 22.96 -10.86
N VAL A 171 -10.74 22.17 -10.03
CA VAL A 171 -11.24 20.85 -9.62
C VAL A 171 -12.30 20.95 -8.52
N LEU A 172 -12.08 21.78 -7.49
CA LEU A 172 -13.00 21.90 -6.36
C LEU A 172 -14.43 22.33 -6.78
N PRO A 173 -14.63 23.31 -7.69
CA PRO A 173 -15.96 23.62 -8.20
C PRO A 173 -16.64 22.44 -8.89
N LEU A 174 -15.88 21.66 -9.68
CA LEU A 174 -16.40 20.47 -10.36
C LEU A 174 -16.80 19.37 -9.36
N ALA A 175 -15.97 19.14 -8.34
CA ALA A 175 -16.28 18.19 -7.27
C ALA A 175 -17.56 18.59 -6.51
N ARG A 176 -17.72 19.88 -6.20
CA ARG A 176 -18.93 20.40 -5.53
C ARG A 176 -20.19 20.27 -6.39
N LYS A 177 -20.06 20.48 -7.71
CA LYS A 177 -21.15 20.36 -8.69
C LYS A 177 -21.61 18.91 -8.87
N HIS A 178 -20.68 17.99 -9.13
CA HIS A 178 -21.02 16.59 -9.46
C HIS A 178 -21.19 15.70 -8.22
N LYS A 179 -20.67 16.11 -7.06
CA LYS A 179 -20.60 15.36 -5.79
C LYS A 179 -19.77 14.07 -5.82
N VAL A 180 -19.67 13.41 -6.97
CA VAL A 180 -18.74 12.30 -7.23
C VAL A 180 -17.95 12.65 -8.48
N ILE A 181 -16.63 12.67 -8.35
CA ILE A 181 -15.69 12.88 -9.46
C ILE A 181 -14.76 11.69 -9.54
N HIS A 182 -14.47 11.25 -10.76
CA HIS A 182 -13.54 10.16 -11.03
C HIS A 182 -12.31 10.68 -11.78
N PHE A 183 -11.13 10.38 -11.23
CA PHE A 183 -9.88 10.56 -11.95
C PHE A 183 -9.45 9.25 -12.58
N ASN A 184 -9.49 9.19 -13.90
CA ASN A 184 -9.16 8.01 -14.70
C ASN A 184 -7.67 7.89 -15.05
N LYS A 185 -6.86 8.91 -14.74
CA LYS A 185 -5.40 8.88 -14.81
C LYS A 185 -4.81 9.68 -13.66
N THR A 186 -3.86 9.12 -12.93
CA THR A 186 -3.28 9.72 -11.71
C THR A 186 -1.77 9.73 -11.67
N ASP A 187 -1.10 9.28 -12.73
CA ASP A 187 0.35 9.39 -12.86
C ASP A 187 0.81 10.85 -12.91
N ALA A 188 1.68 11.25 -11.96
CA ALA A 188 2.33 12.56 -11.90
C ALA A 188 1.37 13.77 -12.09
N ARG A 189 0.28 13.81 -11.32
CA ARG A 189 -0.76 14.83 -11.45
C ARG A 189 -0.61 16.00 -10.48
N LEU A 190 0.16 15.86 -9.42
CA LEU A 190 0.46 16.94 -8.49
C LEU A 190 1.90 17.44 -8.68
N SER A 191 2.10 18.76 -8.69
CA SER A 191 3.43 19.35 -8.78
C SER A 191 4.29 18.96 -7.56
N ASN A 192 5.58 18.70 -7.80
CA ASN A 192 6.52 18.43 -6.72
C ASN A 192 6.91 19.69 -5.94
N ASN A 193 6.79 20.87 -6.55
CA ASN A 193 7.12 22.15 -5.94
C ASN A 193 5.85 23.01 -5.79
N GLY A 194 5.91 24.01 -4.91
CA GLY A 194 4.84 24.99 -4.75
C GLY A 194 3.58 24.47 -4.04
N ILE A 195 3.65 23.31 -3.38
CA ILE A 195 2.60 22.81 -2.50
C ILE A 195 2.99 23.02 -1.02
N PRO A 196 2.03 23.33 -0.12
CA PRO A 196 2.31 23.53 1.30
C PRO A 196 3.06 22.36 1.95
N VAL A 197 3.98 22.67 2.87
CA VAL A 197 4.85 21.68 3.54
C VAL A 197 4.06 20.55 4.20
N HIS A 198 2.97 20.85 4.89
CA HIS A 198 2.14 19.82 5.53
C HIS A 198 1.54 18.82 4.52
N LEU A 199 1.25 19.25 3.28
CA LEU A 199 0.78 18.37 2.23
C LEU A 199 1.90 17.50 1.66
N GLN A 200 3.14 18.01 1.60
CA GLN A 200 4.31 17.20 1.25
C GLN A 200 4.58 16.13 2.30
N MET A 201 4.51 16.51 3.59
CA MET A 201 4.64 15.56 4.69
C MET A 201 3.56 14.48 4.60
N LEU A 202 2.32 14.84 4.24
CA LEU A 202 1.27 13.86 3.99
C LEU A 202 1.60 12.94 2.81
N ARG A 203 2.10 13.44 1.67
CA ARG A 203 2.54 12.60 0.54
C ARG A 203 3.57 11.57 1.01
N CYS A 204 4.57 12.01 1.77
CA CYS A 204 5.60 11.14 2.33
C CYS A 204 5.01 10.11 3.30
N ARG A 205 4.15 10.54 4.23
CA ARG A 205 3.48 9.66 5.19
C ARG A 205 2.65 8.59 4.47
N VAL A 206 1.90 8.96 3.45
CA VAL A 206 1.13 8.00 2.64
C VAL A 206 2.07 6.99 1.99
N ASN A 207 3.15 7.47 1.39
CA ASN A 207 4.08 6.62 0.67
C ASN A 207 4.80 5.62 1.57
N PHE A 208 5.32 6.07 2.72
CA PHE A 208 6.23 5.27 3.55
C PHE A 208 5.55 4.59 4.75
N GLU A 209 4.42 5.12 5.22
CA GLU A 209 3.73 4.59 6.41
C GLU A 209 2.38 3.97 6.06
N ALA A 210 1.53 4.66 5.29
CA ALA A 210 0.15 4.21 5.06
C ALA A 210 0.04 3.09 4.01
N LEU A 211 0.84 3.15 2.94
CA LEU A 211 0.90 2.12 1.90
C LEU A 211 1.79 0.95 2.31
N ARG A 212 1.34 0.25 3.36
CA ARG A 212 1.95 -0.97 3.86
C ARG A 212 1.42 -2.18 3.09
N PHE A 213 2.32 -3.11 2.73
CA PHE A 213 1.90 -4.36 2.10
C PHE A 213 1.03 -5.21 3.03
N THR A 214 0.28 -6.14 2.47
CA THR A 214 -0.53 -7.09 3.24
C THR A 214 0.35 -7.91 4.20
N PRO A 215 -0.20 -8.36 5.35
CA PRO A 215 0.55 -9.16 6.33
C PRO A 215 1.25 -10.39 5.74
N GLN A 216 0.66 -10.99 4.71
CA GLN A 216 1.18 -12.17 4.01
C GLN A 216 2.46 -11.82 3.24
N ILE A 217 2.45 -10.74 2.45
CA ILE A 217 3.64 -10.26 1.70
C ILE A 217 4.74 -9.84 2.68
N GLU A 218 4.37 -9.11 3.72
CA GLU A 218 5.26 -8.67 4.80
C GLU A 218 5.92 -9.84 5.55
N ALA A 219 5.16 -10.90 5.86
CA ALA A 219 5.67 -12.09 6.52
C ALA A 219 6.62 -12.87 5.61
N LEU A 220 6.31 -12.98 4.32
CA LEU A 220 7.19 -13.60 3.33
C LEU A 220 8.51 -12.83 3.21
N GLY A 221 8.46 -11.49 3.10
CA GLY A 221 9.63 -10.63 3.04
C GLY A 221 10.51 -10.78 4.30
N ARG A 222 9.91 -10.76 5.49
CA ARG A 222 10.64 -11.01 6.75
C ARG A 222 11.28 -12.39 6.80
N LYS A 223 10.57 -13.43 6.34
CA LYS A 223 11.12 -14.80 6.29
C LYS A 223 12.34 -14.86 5.37
N LEU A 224 12.27 -14.24 4.19
CA LEU A 224 13.39 -14.18 3.25
C LEU A 224 14.60 -13.49 3.88
N ILE A 225 14.41 -12.29 4.43
CA ILE A 225 15.48 -11.52 5.09
C ILE A 225 16.09 -12.32 6.24
N SER A 226 15.26 -12.91 7.11
CA SER A 226 15.73 -13.71 8.25
C SER A 226 16.56 -14.92 7.82
N THR A 227 16.28 -15.48 6.64
CA THR A 227 17.02 -16.63 6.10
C THR A 227 18.37 -16.18 5.57
N LEU A 228 18.41 -15.09 4.80
CA LEU A 228 19.67 -14.51 4.30
C LEU A 228 20.60 -14.08 5.44
N GLN A 229 20.06 -13.43 6.46
CA GLN A 229 20.81 -13.01 7.66
C GLN A 229 21.43 -14.19 8.42
N ARG A 230 20.77 -15.36 8.43
CA ARG A 230 21.34 -16.58 9.04
C ARG A 230 22.49 -17.17 8.22
N SER A 231 22.51 -16.92 6.91
CA SER A 231 23.58 -17.38 6.01
C SER A 231 24.81 -16.47 5.99
N GLY A 232 24.72 -15.27 6.56
CA GLY A 232 25.82 -14.31 6.66
C GLY A 232 25.40 -12.90 6.25
N GLU A 233 26.41 -12.04 6.05
CA GLU A 233 26.20 -10.71 5.47
C GLU A 233 25.83 -10.81 3.99
N PHE A 234 24.97 -9.91 3.53
CA PHE A 234 24.52 -9.88 2.14
C PHE A 234 24.31 -8.46 1.64
N VAL A 235 24.36 -8.28 0.33
CA VAL A 235 24.08 -7.03 -0.37
C VAL A 235 22.82 -7.22 -1.22
N VAL A 236 21.95 -6.21 -1.25
CA VAL A 236 20.74 -6.20 -2.08
C VAL A 236 20.88 -5.16 -3.17
N LEU A 237 20.76 -5.60 -4.42
CA LEU A 237 20.80 -4.74 -5.61
C LEU A 237 19.46 -4.87 -6.35
N HIS A 238 18.77 -3.76 -6.53
CA HIS A 238 17.59 -3.69 -7.40
C HIS A 238 18.03 -3.20 -8.78
N LEU A 239 18.24 -4.15 -9.70
CA LEU A 239 18.65 -3.86 -11.06
C LEU A 239 17.42 -3.89 -11.97
N ARG A 240 17.14 -2.76 -12.64
CA ARG A 240 16.00 -2.62 -13.56
C ARG A 240 16.50 -2.61 -15.00
N TYR A 241 16.44 -3.77 -15.65
CA TYR A 241 16.88 -3.99 -17.03
C TYR A 241 15.72 -4.00 -18.03
N GLU A 242 14.89 -2.96 -17.98
CA GLU A 242 13.82 -2.80 -18.96
C GLU A 242 14.34 -1.98 -20.16
N MET A 243 13.85 -2.30 -21.36
CA MET A 243 14.29 -1.67 -22.61
C MET A 243 14.08 -0.15 -22.60
N ASP A 244 13.03 0.34 -21.94
CA ASP A 244 12.80 1.76 -21.73
C ASP A 244 13.95 2.37 -20.90
N MET A 245 14.32 1.77 -19.77
CA MET A 245 15.40 2.25 -18.90
C MET A 245 16.76 2.20 -19.58
N LEU A 246 17.08 1.11 -20.29
CA LEU A 246 18.32 0.99 -21.06
C LEU A 246 18.39 2.05 -22.16
N SER A 247 17.30 2.23 -22.91
CA SER A 247 17.20 3.31 -23.88
C SER A 247 17.43 4.67 -23.20
N PHE A 248 16.76 5.01 -22.09
CA PHE A 248 16.98 6.30 -21.44
C PHE A 248 18.39 6.53 -20.91
N SER A 249 19.07 5.48 -20.43
CA SER A 249 20.42 5.59 -19.85
C SER A 249 21.51 6.06 -20.82
N GLY A 250 21.29 5.97 -22.14
CA GLY A 250 22.35 6.21 -23.12
C GLY A 250 23.41 5.11 -23.21
N CYS A 251 23.40 4.10 -22.32
CA CYS A 251 24.40 3.05 -22.30
C CYS A 251 24.23 2.09 -23.48
N THR A 252 25.35 1.75 -24.13
CA THR A 252 25.46 0.77 -25.23
C THR A 252 26.51 -0.30 -24.94
N HIS A 253 27.05 -0.30 -23.71
CA HIS A 253 28.10 -1.23 -23.33
C HIS A 253 27.56 -2.67 -23.35
N GLY A 254 28.22 -3.54 -24.13
CA GLY A 254 27.79 -4.92 -24.34
C GLY A 254 26.67 -5.10 -25.35
N CYS A 255 26.16 -4.03 -25.98
CA CYS A 255 25.21 -4.11 -27.08
C CYS A 255 25.92 -4.35 -28.42
N SER A 256 25.28 -5.11 -29.31
CA SER A 256 25.62 -5.13 -30.74
C SER A 256 25.25 -3.80 -31.43
N ASP A 257 25.76 -3.58 -32.64
CA ASP A 257 25.42 -2.40 -33.45
C ASP A 257 23.89 -2.31 -33.69
N LYS A 258 23.25 -3.45 -33.94
CA LYS A 258 21.80 -3.53 -34.14
C LYS A 258 21.01 -3.15 -32.88
N GLU A 259 21.39 -3.68 -31.72
CA GLU A 259 20.74 -3.34 -30.45
C GLU A 259 20.96 -1.87 -30.08
N THR A 260 22.15 -1.34 -30.38
CA THR A 260 22.47 0.08 -30.20
C THR A 260 21.57 0.98 -31.04
N GLU A 261 21.33 0.60 -32.30
CA GLU A 261 20.42 1.31 -33.19
C GLU A 261 18.97 1.23 -32.68
N GLU A 262 18.51 0.06 -32.25
CA GLU A 262 17.17 -0.13 -31.68
C GLU A 262 16.95 0.71 -30.41
N LEU A 263 17.90 0.69 -29.47
CA LEU A 263 17.87 1.53 -28.26
C LEU A 263 17.89 3.02 -28.61
N THR A 264 18.67 3.41 -29.61
CA THR A 264 18.73 4.80 -30.09
C THR A 264 17.41 5.23 -30.70
N ARG A 265 16.78 4.39 -31.52
CA ARG A 265 15.45 4.66 -32.08
C ARG A 265 14.40 4.81 -30.98
N MET A 266 14.42 3.94 -29.97
CA MET A 266 13.50 4.02 -28.84
C MET A 266 13.65 5.32 -28.05
N ARG A 267 14.88 5.82 -27.83
CA ARG A 267 15.12 7.13 -27.16
C ARG A 267 14.32 8.25 -27.83
N PHE A 268 14.37 8.34 -29.16
CA PHE A 268 13.68 9.40 -29.90
C PHE A 268 12.16 9.22 -29.91
N VAL A 269 11.66 7.99 -30.06
CA VAL A 269 10.22 7.69 -30.08
C VAL A 269 9.56 7.95 -28.72
N PHE A 270 10.19 7.53 -27.61
CA PHE A 270 9.68 7.78 -26.26
C PHE A 270 9.78 9.25 -25.86
N CYS A 271 10.79 9.99 -26.34
CA CYS A 271 10.91 11.42 -26.12
C CYS A 271 9.70 12.17 -26.73
N ILE A 272 9.29 11.81 -27.95
CA ILE A 272 8.17 12.45 -28.64
C ILE A 272 6.81 12.10 -28.02
N THR A 273 6.61 10.85 -27.58
CA THR A 273 5.28 10.37 -27.13
C THR A 273 5.01 10.54 -25.64
N THR A 274 6.05 10.53 -24.80
CA THR A 274 5.89 10.49 -23.33
C THR A 274 6.55 11.67 -22.62
N TRP A 275 7.56 12.32 -23.24
CA TRP A 275 8.43 13.29 -22.57
C TRP A 275 8.48 14.69 -23.18
N CYS A 276 7.99 14.91 -24.39
CA CYS A 276 7.89 16.26 -24.96
C CYS A 276 6.98 17.16 -24.09
N TYR A 277 5.98 16.57 -23.42
CA TYR A 277 5.17 17.24 -22.41
C TYR A 277 5.85 17.40 -21.03
N ARG A 278 6.93 16.66 -20.72
CA ARG A 278 7.69 16.76 -19.45
C ARG A 278 8.79 17.82 -19.49
N CYS A 279 9.50 17.99 -20.61
CA CYS A 279 10.52 19.05 -20.73
C CYS A 279 9.92 20.44 -20.94
N ALA A 280 8.83 20.56 -21.72
CA ALA A 280 8.18 21.85 -21.97
C ALA A 280 7.66 22.51 -20.69
N ALA A 281 7.33 21.74 -19.65
CA ALA A 281 6.89 22.27 -18.35
C ALA A 281 8.04 22.72 -17.42
N SER A 282 9.30 22.35 -17.69
CA SER A 282 10.46 22.78 -16.89
C SER A 282 11.29 23.88 -17.55
N VAL A 283 11.16 24.08 -18.87
CA VAL A 283 11.93 25.09 -19.62
C VAL A 283 11.09 26.36 -19.91
N GLY A 284 9.82 26.37 -19.53
CA GLY A 284 8.92 27.51 -19.72
C GLY A 284 8.82 28.45 -18.51
N THR A 285 9.94 29.05 -18.10
CA THR A 285 10.02 30.41 -17.51
C THR A 285 11.50 30.79 -17.35
N ASN A 286 12.05 31.45 -18.36
CA ASN A 286 12.97 32.57 -18.21
C ASN A 286 12.48 33.66 -19.17
#